data_AF-A0A945YJ81-F1
#
_entry.id   AF-A0A945YJ81-F1
#
_cell.length_a   1.000
_cell.length_b   1.000
_cell.length_c   1.000
_cell.angle_alpha   90.00
_cell.angle_beta   90.00
_cell.angle_gamma   90.00
#
_symmetry.space_group_name_H-M   'P 1'
#
loop_
_entity.id
_entity.type
_entity.pdbx_description
1 polymer ?
#
loop_
_entity_poly.entity_id
_entity_poly.type
_entity_poly.pdbx_seq_one_letter_code
_entity_poly.pdbx_strand_id
1 'polypeptide(L)'
;MELAFSSEEIVFRDEIRAFIAEKLPESARKNGGRWPHWSKDDVVTWQRILNAKGWAVPHWPEEYGGTNWTAVQRYIFIEELLRAPTPEPLSFNVNMVGPVICTFGNKDQKEYFLPKLRNLDIWFCQGFSEP
;
A
#
# COMPACT_ATOMS: atom_id res chain seq x y z
N MET A 1 -28.98 -9.55 2.15
CA MET A 1 -27.66 -8.89 2.10
C MET A 1 -26.77 -9.73 3.00
N GLU A 2 -25.88 -10.52 2.41
CA GLU A 2 -24.92 -11.32 3.17
C GLU A 2 -23.74 -10.42 3.54
N LEU A 3 -23.49 -10.27 4.84
CA LEU A 3 -22.46 -9.38 5.39
C LEU A 3 -21.24 -10.15 5.94
N ALA A 4 -21.32 -11.48 5.98
CA ALA A 4 -20.22 -12.32 6.42
C ALA A 4 -19.24 -12.59 5.29
N PHE A 5 -17.94 -12.65 5.61
CA PHE A 5 -16.91 -13.05 4.66
C PHE A 5 -17.06 -14.51 4.24
N SER A 6 -16.76 -14.79 2.98
CA SER A 6 -16.68 -16.16 2.46
C SER A 6 -15.50 -16.93 3.06
N SER A 7 -15.46 -18.24 2.88
CA SER A 7 -14.32 -19.06 3.32
C SER A 7 -13.02 -18.65 2.62
N GLU A 8 -13.08 -18.30 1.34
CA GLU A 8 -11.93 -17.82 0.56
C GLU A 8 -11.43 -16.46 1.07
N GLU A 9 -12.34 -15.55 1.43
CA GLU A 9 -12.02 -14.25 2.00
C GLU A 9 -11.38 -14.38 3.40
N ILE A 10 -11.84 -15.35 4.21
CA ILE A 10 -11.22 -15.67 5.50
C ILE A 10 -9.78 -16.19 5.31
N VAL A 11 -9.56 -17.10 4.36
CA VAL A 11 -8.22 -17.61 4.04
C VAL A 11 -7.30 -16.47 3.59
N PHE A 12 -7.79 -15.58 2.74
CA PHE A 12 -7.04 -14.41 2.29
C PHE A 12 -6.69 -13.45 3.43
N ARG A 13 -7.64 -13.20 4.34
CA ARG A 13 -7.38 -12.41 5.56
C ARG A 13 -6.28 -13.03 6.41
N ASP A 14 -6.31 -14.34 6.58
CA ASP A 14 -5.33 -15.05 7.38
C ASP A 14 -3.94 -15.06 6.72
N GLU A 15 -3.86 -15.08 5.37
CA GLU A 15 -2.60 -14.85 4.63
C GLU A 15 -2.02 -13.47 4.94
N ILE A 16 -2.85 -12.41 4.89
CA ILE A 16 -2.41 -11.04 5.18
C ILE A 16 -1.89 -10.93 6.62
N ARG A 17 -2.61 -11.51 7.59
CA ARG A 17 -2.19 -11.53 9.00
C ARG A 17 -0.85 -12.23 9.18
N ALA A 18 -0.68 -13.40 8.57
CA ALA A 18 0.57 -14.14 8.63
C ALA A 18 1.72 -13.33 8.02
N PHE A 19 1.49 -12.70 6.87
CA PHE A 19 2.47 -11.83 6.22
C PHE A 19 2.89 -10.65 7.11
N ILE A 20 1.93 -9.95 7.73
CA ILE A 20 2.24 -8.83 8.62
C ILE A 20 3.01 -9.33 9.85
N ALA A 21 2.56 -10.42 10.48
CA ALA A 21 3.23 -11.01 11.64
C ALA A 21 4.66 -11.48 11.34
N GLU A 22 4.94 -11.90 10.11
CA GLU A 22 6.28 -12.30 9.69
C GLU A 22 7.15 -11.09 9.30
N LYS A 23 6.64 -10.19 8.47
CA LYS A 23 7.44 -9.19 7.76
C LYS A 23 7.45 -7.80 8.39
N LEU A 24 6.49 -7.46 9.26
CA LEU A 24 6.45 -6.12 9.87
C LEU A 24 7.74 -5.88 10.70
N PRO A 25 8.53 -4.82 10.40
CA PRO A 25 9.76 -4.55 11.13
C PRO A 25 9.53 -4.36 12.64
N GLU A 26 10.51 -4.74 13.45
CA GLU A 26 10.42 -4.61 14.91
C GLU A 26 10.32 -3.15 15.36
N SER A 27 10.97 -2.21 14.65
CA SER A 27 10.82 -0.77 14.88
C SER A 27 9.35 -0.35 14.78
N ALA A 28 8.67 -0.83 13.73
CA ALA A 28 7.27 -0.56 13.51
C ALA A 28 6.38 -1.18 14.60
N ARG A 29 6.68 -2.42 15.02
CA ARG A 29 5.97 -3.11 16.12
C ARG A 29 6.10 -2.38 17.45
N LYS A 30 7.31 -1.92 17.80
CA LYS A 30 7.60 -1.25 19.08
C LYS A 30 6.91 0.09 19.23
N ASN A 31 6.75 0.83 18.13
CA ASN A 31 5.99 2.09 18.14
C ASN A 31 4.50 1.85 18.44
N GLY A 32 4.00 0.61 18.27
CA GLY A 32 2.70 0.17 18.78
C GLY A 32 1.52 1.00 18.28
N GLY A 33 1.63 1.61 17.09
CA GLY A 33 0.62 2.54 16.58
C GLY A 33 0.46 3.82 17.39
N ARG A 34 1.39 4.15 18.29
CA ARG A 34 1.40 5.45 18.97
C ARG A 34 1.72 6.53 17.94
N TRP A 35 0.66 7.22 17.55
CA TRP A 35 0.74 8.58 17.04
C TRP A 35 1.65 9.43 17.96
N PRO A 36 2.55 10.29 17.46
CA PRO A 36 2.69 10.68 16.06
C PRO A 36 4.06 10.34 15.45
N HIS A 37 4.04 10.04 14.16
CA HIS A 37 5.17 9.95 13.23
C HIS A 37 5.93 8.62 13.21
N TRP A 38 5.50 7.75 12.30
CA TRP A 38 6.41 6.83 11.64
C TRP A 38 7.62 7.63 11.11
N SER A 39 8.82 7.12 11.34
CA SER A 39 9.99 7.71 10.71
C SER A 39 9.87 7.53 9.19
N LYS A 40 10.57 8.40 8.44
CA LYS A 40 10.70 8.23 6.98
C LYS A 40 11.15 6.81 6.62
N ASP A 41 12.10 6.28 7.37
CA ASP A 41 12.67 4.96 7.11
C ASP A 41 11.68 3.83 7.40
N ASP A 42 10.80 3.96 8.41
CA ASP A 42 9.75 2.98 8.67
C ASP A 42 8.76 2.91 7.50
N VAL A 43 8.32 4.06 6.98
CA VAL A 43 7.40 4.15 5.83
C VAL A 43 8.05 3.56 4.58
N VAL A 44 9.29 3.95 4.28
CA VAL A 44 10.06 3.41 3.13
C VAL A 44 10.24 1.91 3.23
N THR A 45 10.67 1.42 4.40
CA THR A 45 10.94 0.00 4.61
C THR A 45 9.67 -0.83 4.44
N TRP A 46 8.58 -0.41 5.09
CA TRP A 46 7.32 -1.14 5.02
C TRP A 46 6.70 -1.12 3.61
N GLN A 47 6.70 0.03 2.94
CA GLN A 47 6.19 0.10 1.57
C GLN A 47 7.01 -0.77 0.61
N ARG A 48 8.34 -0.85 0.77
CA ARG A 48 9.19 -1.76 -0.01
C ARG A 48 8.89 -3.22 0.26
N ILE A 49 8.64 -3.59 1.51
CA ILE A 49 8.22 -4.95 1.88
C ILE A 49 6.89 -5.31 1.20
N LEU A 50 5.91 -4.41 1.25
CA LEU A 50 4.64 -4.58 0.53
C LEU A 50 4.86 -4.69 -0.98
N ASN A 51 5.70 -3.82 -1.55
CA ASN A 51 5.98 -3.79 -2.99
C ASN A 51 6.64 -5.09 -3.45
N ALA A 52 7.58 -5.63 -2.68
CA ALA A 52 8.23 -6.91 -2.98
C ALA A 52 7.25 -8.09 -3.02
N LYS A 53 6.17 -8.05 -2.22
CA LYS A 53 5.06 -9.02 -2.26
C LYS A 53 4.02 -8.69 -3.34
N GLY A 54 4.11 -7.52 -3.98
CA GLY A 54 3.14 -7.03 -4.98
C GLY A 54 1.93 -6.32 -4.38
N TRP A 55 1.98 -5.93 -3.10
CA TRP A 55 0.83 -5.41 -2.33
C TRP A 55 0.91 -3.91 -2.02
N ALA A 56 1.91 -3.18 -2.53
CA ALA A 56 2.05 -1.74 -2.25
C ALA A 56 0.98 -0.88 -2.95
N VAL A 57 0.45 -1.34 -4.09
CA VAL A 57 -0.47 -0.56 -4.94
C VAL A 57 -1.65 -1.42 -5.44
N PRO A 58 -2.40 -2.10 -4.56
CA PRO A 58 -3.35 -3.14 -4.95
C PRO A 58 -4.52 -2.62 -5.81
N HIS A 59 -4.78 -1.31 -5.80
CA HIS A 59 -5.85 -0.69 -6.57
C HIS A 59 -5.40 -0.21 -7.97
N TRP A 60 -4.11 -0.28 -8.31
CA TRP A 60 -3.62 0.05 -9.65
C TRP A 60 -3.99 -1.05 -10.65
N PRO A 61 -3.91 -0.77 -11.97
CA PRO A 61 -3.94 -1.82 -12.99
C PRO A 61 -2.84 -2.86 -12.77
N GLU A 62 -3.15 -4.13 -13.07
CA GLU A 62 -2.23 -5.25 -12.87
C GLU A 62 -0.91 -5.08 -13.66
N GLU A 63 -0.99 -4.56 -14.90
CA GLU A 63 0.18 -4.23 -15.73
C GLU A 63 1.16 -3.25 -15.08
N TYR A 64 0.71 -2.47 -14.09
CA TYR A 64 1.52 -1.51 -13.34
C TYR A 64 1.80 -1.95 -11.90
N GLY A 65 1.57 -3.22 -11.57
CA GLY A 65 1.90 -3.83 -10.27
C GLY A 65 0.75 -3.86 -9.27
N GLY A 66 -0.49 -3.61 -9.70
CA GLY A 66 -1.68 -3.88 -8.88
C GLY A 66 -1.99 -5.37 -8.77
N THR A 67 -2.98 -5.71 -7.93
CA THR A 67 -3.24 -7.11 -7.54
C THR A 67 -4.49 -7.72 -8.15
N ASN A 68 -5.26 -6.94 -8.94
CA ASN A 68 -6.57 -7.32 -9.48
C ASN A 68 -7.55 -7.86 -8.41
N TRP A 69 -7.36 -7.47 -7.15
CA TRP A 69 -8.22 -7.87 -6.04
C TRP A 69 -9.63 -7.31 -6.17
N THR A 70 -10.60 -8.08 -5.68
CA THR A 70 -11.99 -7.61 -5.53
C THR A 70 -12.07 -6.47 -4.51
N ALA A 71 -13.18 -5.73 -4.50
CA ALA A 71 -13.40 -4.68 -3.51
C ALA A 71 -13.34 -5.21 -2.07
N VAL A 72 -13.86 -6.42 -1.82
CA VAL A 72 -13.84 -7.06 -0.49
C VAL A 72 -12.42 -7.45 -0.09
N GLN A 73 -11.61 -8.02 -1.00
CA GLN A 73 -10.21 -8.32 -0.72
C GLN A 73 -9.40 -7.05 -0.41
N ARG A 74 -9.59 -5.96 -1.16
CA ARG A 74 -8.94 -4.67 -0.86
C ARG A 74 -9.36 -4.13 0.51
N TYR A 75 -10.64 -4.26 0.86
CA TYR A 75 -11.15 -3.89 2.17
C TYR A 75 -10.48 -4.70 3.28
N ILE A 76 -10.45 -6.03 3.17
CA ILE A 76 -9.79 -6.93 4.13
C ILE A 76 -8.31 -6.56 4.31
N PHE A 77 -7.61 -6.27 3.21
CA PHE A 77 -6.20 -5.85 3.26
C PHE A 77 -6.01 -4.56 4.07
N ILE A 78 -6.82 -3.53 3.79
CA ILE A 78 -6.75 -2.25 4.51
C ILE A 78 -7.10 -2.45 5.99
N GLU A 79 -8.14 -3.24 6.28
CA GLU A 79 -8.58 -3.54 7.65
C GLU A 79 -7.46 -4.19 8.47
N GLU A 80 -6.77 -5.20 7.91
CA GLU A 80 -5.70 -5.90 8.63
C GLU A 80 -4.43 -5.05 8.80
N LEU A 81 -4.08 -4.19 7.83
CA LEU A 81 -2.98 -3.21 8.01
C LEU A 81 -3.25 -2.23 9.16
N LEU A 82 -4.48 -1.72 9.23
CA LEU A 82 -4.91 -0.81 10.30
C LEU A 82 -4.99 -1.51 11.66
N ARG A 83 -5.43 -2.77 11.69
CA ARG A 83 -5.53 -3.59 12.90
C ARG A 83 -4.16 -3.94 13.49
N ALA A 84 -3.14 -4.12 12.64
CA ALA A 84 -1.78 -4.46 13.03
C ALA A 84 -0.84 -3.23 13.17
N PRO A 85 -1.41 -2.08 13.55
CA PRO A 85 -0.95 -0.71 13.27
C PRO A 85 0.34 -0.59 12.42
N THR A 86 0.28 -0.93 11.13
CA THR A 86 1.43 -0.82 10.24
C THR A 86 1.59 0.61 9.70
N PRO A 87 2.79 1.04 9.27
CA PRO A 87 2.92 2.23 8.42
C PRO A 87 2.02 2.09 7.18
N GLU A 88 1.48 3.19 6.69
CA GLU A 88 0.73 3.18 5.43
C GLU A 88 1.68 3.48 4.26
N PRO A 89 1.48 2.87 3.08
CA PRO A 89 2.11 3.37 1.86
C PRO A 89 1.86 4.87 1.66
N LEU A 90 2.84 5.59 1.12
CA LEU A 90 2.75 7.04 0.98
C LEU A 90 1.60 7.43 0.05
N SER A 91 0.50 7.95 0.63
CA SER A 91 -0.74 8.29 -0.08
C SER A 91 -0.53 9.19 -1.30
N PHE A 92 0.36 10.18 -1.24
CA PHE A 92 0.65 11.05 -2.39
C PHE A 92 1.17 10.26 -3.59
N ASN A 93 1.99 9.24 -3.37
CA ASN A 93 2.48 8.36 -4.43
C ASN A 93 1.38 7.40 -4.89
N VAL A 94 0.82 6.64 -3.96
CA VAL A 94 0.01 5.46 -4.31
C VAL A 94 -1.43 5.81 -4.66
N ASN A 95 -2.03 6.79 -4.00
CA ASN A 95 -3.45 7.13 -4.17
C ASN A 95 -3.68 8.36 -5.07
N MET A 96 -2.67 9.21 -5.27
CA MET A 96 -2.82 10.45 -6.05
C MET A 96 -2.02 10.43 -7.37
N VAL A 97 -0.70 10.54 -7.32
CA VAL A 97 0.13 10.71 -8.52
C VAL A 97 0.13 9.45 -9.38
N GLY A 98 0.27 8.28 -8.75
CA GLY A 98 0.34 7.00 -9.45
C GLY A 98 -0.86 6.71 -10.35
N PRO A 99 -2.10 6.72 -9.84
CA PRO A 99 -3.30 6.48 -10.66
C PRO A 99 -3.44 7.45 -11.84
N VAL A 100 -3.03 8.71 -11.66
CA VAL A 100 -3.02 9.71 -12.74
C VAL A 100 -2.01 9.31 -13.83
N ILE A 101 -0.81 8.88 -13.46
CA ILE A 101 0.20 8.40 -14.42
C ILE A 101 -0.23 7.08 -15.08
N CYS A 102 -0.82 6.14 -14.33
CA CYS A 102 -1.38 4.91 -14.89
C CYS A 102 -2.40 5.21 -16.01
N THR A 103 -3.26 6.20 -15.78
CA THR A 103 -4.37 6.52 -16.69
C THR A 103 -3.94 7.41 -17.85
N PHE A 104 -3.21 8.49 -17.58
CA PHE A 104 -2.94 9.57 -18.53
C PHE A 104 -1.47 9.70 -18.92
N GLY A 105 -0.56 9.02 -18.22
CA GLY A 105 0.86 9.09 -18.49
C GLY A 105 1.21 8.48 -19.85
N ASN A 106 2.18 9.09 -20.54
CA ASN A 106 2.80 8.47 -21.71
C ASN A 106 3.69 7.29 -21.29
N LYS A 107 4.21 6.55 -22.29
CA LYS A 107 5.03 5.35 -22.05
C LYS A 107 6.26 5.65 -21.17
N ASP A 108 7.02 6.68 -21.51
CA ASP A 108 8.26 7.03 -20.79
C ASP A 108 7.98 7.43 -19.34
N GLN A 109 6.89 8.16 -19.10
CA GLN A 109 6.44 8.51 -17.75
C GLN A 109 6.06 7.27 -16.95
N LYS A 110 5.29 6.35 -17.54
CA LYS A 110 4.86 5.11 -16.89
C LYS A 110 6.05 4.24 -16.51
N GLU A 111 6.97 4.02 -17.44
CA GLU A 111 8.17 3.20 -17.24
C GLU A 111 9.11 3.81 -16.18
N TYR A 112 9.26 5.13 -16.16
CA TYR A 112 10.14 5.80 -15.22
C TYR A 112 9.52 5.93 -13.81
N PHE A 113 8.28 6.43 -13.71
CA PHE A 113 7.69 6.82 -12.43
C PHE A 113 7.03 5.66 -11.70
N LEU A 114 6.22 4.82 -12.36
CA LEU A 114 5.37 3.86 -11.66
C LEU A 114 6.17 2.86 -10.79
N PRO A 115 7.27 2.26 -11.27
CA PRO A 115 8.10 1.40 -10.42
C PRO A 115 8.70 2.13 -9.21
N LYS A 116 9.14 3.38 -9.40
CA LYS A 116 9.75 4.21 -8.34
C LYS A 116 8.74 4.71 -7.32
N LEU A 117 7.51 4.99 -7.75
CA LEU A 117 6.42 5.42 -6.89
C LEU A 117 5.98 4.28 -5.95
N ARG A 118 5.76 3.07 -6.49
CA ARG A 118 5.33 1.91 -5.69
C ARG A 118 6.45 1.38 -4.79
N ASN A 119 7.71 1.48 -5.22
CA ASN A 119 8.88 1.12 -4.41
C ASN A 119 9.33 2.22 -3.43
N LEU A 120 8.70 3.39 -3.52
CA LEU A 120 8.98 4.57 -2.71
C LEU A 120 10.42 5.12 -2.84
N ASP A 121 10.99 5.03 -4.04
CA ASP A 121 12.30 5.62 -4.36
C ASP A 121 12.22 7.14 -4.61
N ILE A 122 11.03 7.62 -4.97
CA ILE A 122 10.70 9.04 -5.13
C ILE A 122 9.56 9.35 -4.17
N TRP A 123 9.64 10.48 -3.46
CA TRP A 123 8.57 10.98 -2.60
C TRP A 123 7.90 12.18 -3.27
N PHE A 124 6.59 12.10 -3.47
CA PHE A 124 5.80 13.25 -3.91
C PHE A 124 5.12 13.94 -2.74
N CYS A 125 4.88 15.23 -2.91
CA CYS A 125 3.93 16.01 -2.15
C CYS A 125 2.90 16.63 -3.10
N GLN A 126 1.71 16.94 -2.59
CA GLN A 126 0.70 17.69 -3.33
C GLN A 126 0.95 19.20 -3.13
N GLY A 127 1.12 19.93 -4.22
CA GLY A 127 1.25 21.40 -4.23
C GLY A 127 0.03 22.08 -4.84
N PHE A 128 -1.18 21.81 -4.34
CA PHE A 128 -2.41 22.45 -4.84
C PHE A 128 -2.81 23.69 -4.04
N SER A 129 -2.48 23.74 -2.75
CA SER A 129 -2.84 24.86 -1.88
C SER A 129 -2.02 26.11 -2.24
N GLU A 130 -2.68 27.26 -2.26
CA GLU A 130 -2.09 28.59 -2.51
C GLU A 130 -2.30 29.50 -1.28
N PRO A 131 -1.51 30.59 -1.11
CA PRO A 131 -1.55 31.48 0.07
C PRO A 131 -2.91 32.10 0.40
#